data_AF-A0A973JAG0-F1
#
_entry.id   AF-A0A973JAG0-F1
#
_cell.length_a   1.000
_cell.length_b   1.000
_cell.length_c   1.000
_cell.angle_alpha   90.00
_cell.angle_beta   90.00
_cell.angle_gamma   90.00
#
_symmetry.space_group_name_H-M   'P 1'
#
loop_
_entity.id
_entity.type
_entity.pdbx_description
1 polymer ?
#
loop_
_entity_poly.entity_id
_entity_poly.type
_entity_poly.pdbx_seq_one_letter_code
_entity_poly.pdbx_strand_id
1 'polypeptide(L)'
;MDSKKKSLLIVLGVIVVLGMFLYSFFAGNYNKFVKMDVAIKAAWSQVENQLQRRYDLIPNLVETVKGYAKQEKDVLVEVTNARS
;
A
#
# COMPACT_ATOMS: atom_id res chain seq x y z
N MET A 1 28.77 -38.00 40.64
CA MET A 1 27.99 -37.84 39.39
C MET A 1 28.97 -37.94 38.23
N ASP A 2 28.98 -39.07 37.52
CA ASP A 2 29.93 -39.38 36.42
C ASP A 2 30.17 -38.21 35.48
N SER A 3 31.44 -37.94 35.14
CA SER A 3 31.82 -36.87 34.20
C SER A 3 31.12 -37.01 32.84
N LYS A 4 30.83 -38.25 32.43
CA LYS A 4 30.03 -38.57 31.23
C LYS A 4 28.59 -38.04 31.31
N LYS A 5 27.94 -38.11 32.47
CA LYS A 5 26.57 -37.58 32.67
C LYS A 5 26.56 -36.05 32.64
N LYS A 6 27.58 -35.40 33.21
CA LYS A 6 27.73 -33.93 33.12
C LYS A 6 27.97 -33.46 31.69
N SER A 7 28.83 -34.15 30.93
CA SER A 7 29.05 -33.85 29.50
C SER A 7 27.77 -34.03 28.67
N LEU A 8 27.02 -35.11 28.89
CA LEU A 8 25.71 -35.32 28.25
C LEU A 8 24.71 -34.19 28.53
N LEU A 9 24.62 -33.73 29.79
CA LEU A 9 23.73 -32.63 30.16
C LEU A 9 24.14 -31.30 29.49
N ILE A 10 25.45 -31.06 29.35
CA ILE A 10 25.96 -29.86 28.66
C ILE A 10 25.61 -29.93 27.17
N VAL A 11 25.83 -31.08 26.51
CA VAL A 11 25.50 -31.27 25.10
C VAL A 11 24.00 -31.11 24.85
N LEU A 12 23.16 -31.66 25.73
CA LEU A 12 21.71 -31.56 25.63
C LEU A 12 21.23 -30.10 25.81
N GLY A 13 21.83 -29.36 26.75
CA GLY A 13 21.57 -27.92 26.92
C GLY A 13 21.93 -27.10 25.69
N VAL A 14 23.07 -27.39 25.05
CA VAL A 14 23.49 -26.72 23.81
C VAL A 14 22.53 -26.99 22.65
N ILE A 15 22.05 -28.23 22.50
CA ILE A 15 21.08 -28.60 21.46
C ILE A 15 19.75 -27.84 21.65
N VAL A 16 19.26 -27.73 22.88
CA VAL A 16 18.02 -27.01 23.19
C VAL A 16 18.17 -25.52 22.86
N VAL A 17 19.30 -24.89 23.22
CA VAL A 17 19.57 -23.48 22.92
C VAL A 17 19.66 -23.25 21.41
N LEU A 18 20.34 -24.14 20.67
CA LEU A 18 20.40 -24.07 19.21
C LEU A 18 19.03 -24.23 18.56
N GLY A 19 18.21 -25.17 19.04
CA GLY A 19 16.85 -25.37 18.55
C GLY A 19 15.96 -24.14 18.79
N MET A 20 16.07 -23.51 19.95
CA MET A 20 15.34 -22.29 20.29
C MET A 20 15.78 -21.10 19.42
N PHE A 21 17.07 -20.97 19.15
CA PHE A 21 17.61 -19.93 18.28
C PHE A 21 17.11 -20.05 16.83
N LEU A 22 17.13 -21.27 16.28
CA LEU A 22 16.61 -21.54 14.95
C LEU A 22 15.10 -21.26 14.86
N TYR A 23 14.32 -21.70 15.86
CA TYR A 23 12.89 -21.42 15.90
C TYR A 23 12.58 -19.92 15.92
N SER A 24 13.27 -19.16 16.77
CA SER A 24 13.10 -17.71 16.87
C SER A 24 13.46 -17.00 15.57
N PHE A 25 14.51 -17.46 14.87
CA PHE A 25 14.93 -16.88 13.60
C PHE A 25 13.88 -17.10 12.51
N PHE A 26 13.36 -18.32 12.36
CA PHE A 26 12.35 -18.62 11.34
C PHE A 26 11.00 -17.93 11.64
N ALA A 27 10.56 -17.94 12.89
CA ALA A 27 9.31 -17.29 13.29
C ALA A 27 9.38 -15.76 13.10
N GLY A 28 10.50 -15.13 13.46
CA GLY A 28 10.69 -13.69 13.31
C GLY A 28 10.70 -13.24 11.85
N ASN A 29 11.36 -14.00 10.96
CA ASN A 29 11.41 -13.67 9.54
C ASN A 29 10.04 -13.84 8.87
N TYR A 30 9.31 -14.92 9.16
CA TYR A 30 7.96 -15.13 8.61
C TYR A 30 7.00 -13.99 8.99
N ASN A 31 7.01 -13.59 10.27
CA ASN A 31 6.16 -12.51 10.75
C ASN A 31 6.49 -11.16 10.08
N LYS A 32 7.77 -10.90 9.80
CA LYS A 32 8.21 -9.71 9.07
C LYS A 32 7.70 -9.71 7.63
N PHE A 33 7.77 -10.83 6.92
CA PHE A 33 7.27 -10.92 5.55
C PHE A 33 5.75 -10.71 5.47
N VAL A 34 4.98 -11.32 6.37
CA VAL A 34 3.53 -11.11 6.44
C VAL A 34 3.20 -9.64 6.72
N LYS A 35 3.91 -9.02 7.66
CA LYS A 35 3.71 -7.59 7.98
C LYS A 35 4.01 -6.69 6.77
N MET A 36 5.05 -7.00 5.99
CA MET A 36 5.38 -6.27 4.77
C MET A 36 4.32 -6.45 3.69
N ASP A 37 3.81 -7.67 3.48
CA ASP A 37 2.73 -7.94 2.52
C ASP A 37 1.45 -7.15 2.87
N VAL A 38 1.06 -7.14 4.15
CA VAL A 38 -0.07 -6.34 4.63
C VAL A 38 0.15 -4.84 4.41
N ALA A 39 1.37 -4.35 4.66
CA ALA A 39 1.70 -2.94 4.41
C ALA A 39 1.61 -2.57 2.92
N ILE A 40 2.08 -3.45 2.03
CA ILE A 40 1.97 -3.26 0.58
C ILE A 40 0.50 -3.21 0.15
N LYS A 41 -0.33 -4.14 0.64
CA LYS A 41 -1.77 -4.16 0.34
C LYS A 41 -2.49 -2.90 0.84
N ALA A 42 -2.14 -2.43 2.03
CA ALA A 42 -2.69 -1.19 2.57
C ALA A 42 -2.30 0.02 1.70
N ALA A 43 -1.05 0.12 1.25
CA ALA A 43 -0.59 1.17 0.35
C ALA A 43 -1.31 1.11 -1.01
N TRP A 44 -1.50 -0.09 -1.59
CA TRP A 44 -2.26 -0.26 -2.82
C TRP A 44 -3.72 0.17 -2.69
N SER A 45 -4.38 -0.17 -1.58
CA SER A 45 -5.75 0.28 -1.31
C SER A 45 -5.85 1.81 -1.23
N GLN A 46 -4.84 2.49 -0.66
CA GLN A 46 -4.80 3.95 -0.67
C GLN A 46 -4.69 4.53 -2.09
N VAL A 47 -3.84 3.93 -2.95
CA VAL A 47 -3.71 4.34 -4.35
C VAL A 47 -5.03 4.15 -5.10
N GLU A 48 -5.67 3.00 -4.92
CA GLU A 48 -6.96 2.68 -5.55
C GLU A 48 -8.06 3.70 -5.16
N ASN A 49 -8.16 4.02 -3.86
CA ASN A 49 -9.11 5.03 -3.37
C ASN A 49 -8.86 6.41 -4.01
N GLN A 50 -7.59 6.80 -4.17
CA GLN A 50 -7.26 8.07 -4.81
C GLN A 50 -7.60 8.06 -6.30
N LEU A 51 -7.32 6.96 -7.00
CA LEU A 51 -7.68 6.81 -8.41
C LEU A 51 -9.21 6.85 -8.58
N GLN A 52 -9.96 6.13 -7.76
CA GLN A 52 -11.42 6.16 -7.79
C GLN A 52 -11.96 7.58 -7.59
N ARG A 53 -11.47 8.31 -6.57
CA ARG A 53 -11.87 9.70 -6.35
C ARG A 53 -11.55 10.61 -7.52
N ARG A 54 -10.40 10.40 -8.20
CA ARG A 54 -10.08 11.15 -9.42
C ARG A 54 -11.04 10.81 -10.55
N TYR A 55 -11.37 9.53 -10.75
CA TYR A 55 -12.33 9.11 -11.76
C TYR A 55 -13.73 9.66 -11.49
N ASP A 56 -14.19 9.67 -10.25
CA ASP A 56 -15.48 10.22 -9.85
C ASP A 56 -15.57 11.75 -10.06
N LEU A 57 -14.44 12.46 -9.97
CA LEU A 57 -14.37 13.91 -10.15
C LEU A 57 -14.14 14.36 -11.60
N ILE A 58 -13.67 13.49 -12.50
CA ILE A 58 -13.49 13.81 -13.93
C ILE A 58 -14.78 14.33 -14.58
N PRO A 59 -15.96 13.70 -14.39
CA PRO A 59 -17.21 14.19 -14.95
C PRO A 59 -17.53 15.63 -14.54
N ASN A 60 -17.37 15.96 -13.26
CA ASN A 60 -17.63 17.30 -12.72
C ASN A 60 -16.69 18.36 -13.35
N LEU A 61 -15.42 17.99 -13.56
CA LEU A 61 -14.47 18.87 -14.24
C LEU A 61 -14.84 19.09 -15.71
N VAL A 62 -15.24 18.02 -16.41
CA VAL A 62 -15.69 18.08 -17.81
C VAL A 62 -16.95 18.93 -17.95
N GLU A 63 -17.90 18.81 -17.03
CA GLU A 63 -19.11 19.63 -17.01
C GLU A 63 -18.78 21.11 -16.84
N THR A 64 -17.86 21.44 -15.94
CA THR A 64 -17.41 22.83 -15.72
C THR A 64 -16.77 23.41 -16.98
N VAL A 65 -15.85 22.68 -17.63
CA VAL A 65 -15.22 23.12 -18.88
C VAL A 65 -16.23 23.26 -20.02
N LYS A 66 -17.19 22.34 -20.13
CA LYS A 66 -18.29 22.44 -21.11
C LYS A 66 -19.16 23.67 -20.86
N GLY A 67 -19.41 24.03 -19.60
CA GLY A 67 -20.12 25.24 -19.20
C GLY A 67 -19.41 26.51 -19.70
N TYR A 68 -18.10 26.62 -19.44
CA TYR A 68 -17.28 27.73 -19.96
C TYR A 68 -17.25 27.77 -21.49
N ALA A 69 -17.07 26.63 -22.15
CA ALA A 69 -17.06 26.56 -23.62
C ALA A 69 -18.41 27.00 -24.24
N LYS A 70 -19.53 26.73 -23.56
CA LYS A 70 -20.85 27.23 -23.97
C LYS A 70 -20.93 28.74 -23.81
N GLN A 71 -20.49 29.27 -22.68
CA GLN A 71 -20.47 30.72 -22.43
C GLN A 71 -19.61 31.48 -23.45
N GLU A 72 -18.43 30.95 -23.79
CA GLU A 72 -17.58 31.54 -24.83
C GLU A 72 -18.23 31.51 -26.21
N LYS A 73 -18.90 30.41 -26.56
CA LYS A 73 -19.64 30.31 -27.83
C LYS A 73 -20.76 31.34 -27.90
N ASP A 74 -21.54 31.50 -26.84
CA ASP A 74 -22.67 32.44 -26.79
C ASP A 74 -22.16 33.89 -26.93
N VAL A 75 -21.10 34.26 -26.21
CA VAL A 75 -20.44 35.58 -26.34
C VAL A 75 -19.90 35.81 -27.75
N LEU A 76 -19.27 34.80 -28.37
CA LEU A 76 -18.73 34.93 -29.72
C LEU A 76 -19.84 35.17 -30.75
N VAL A 77 -20.97 34.48 -30.62
CA VAL A 77 -22.13 34.68 -31.50
C VAL A 77 -22.74 36.06 -31.31
N GLU A 78 -22.91 36.51 -30.07
CA GLU A 78 -23.45 37.83 -29.76
C GLU A 78 -22.58 38.97 -30.33
N VAL A 79 -21.26 38.90 -30.16
CA VAL A 79 -20.31 39.86 -30.73
C VAL A 79 -20.34 39.83 -32.26
N THR A 80 -20.45 38.64 -32.86
CA THR A 80 -20.52 38.52 -34.32
C THR A 80 -21.81 39.14 -34.87
N ASN A 81 -22.96 38.88 -34.22
CA ASN A 81 -24.25 39.47 -34.58
C ASN A 81 -24.28 40.98 -34.36
N ALA A 82 -23.61 41.49 -33.33
CA ALA A 82 -23.49 42.93 -33.09
C ALA A 82 -22.58 43.64 -34.11
N ARG A 83 -21.73 42.88 -34.82
CA ARG A 83 -20.81 43.40 -35.84
C ARG A 83 -21.39 43.40 -37.26
N SER A 84 -22.35 42.50 -37.55
CA SER A 84 -23.06 42.37 -38.82
C SER A 84 -24.28 43.28 -38.89
#